data_AF-A0ABD5JL95-F1
#
_entry.id   AF-A0ABD5JL95-F1
#
_cell.length_a   1.000
_cell.length_b   1.000
_cell.length_c   1.000
_cell.angle_alpha   90.00
_cell.angle_beta   90.00
_cell.angle_gamma   90.00
#
_symmetry.space_group_name_H-M   'P 1'
#
loop_
_entity.id
_entity.type
_entity.pdbx_description
1 polymer ?
#
loop_
_entity_poly.entity_id
_entity_poly.type
_entity_poly.pdbx_seq_one_letter_code
_entity_poly.pdbx_strand_id
1 'polypeptide(L)'
;MTQPDLQTADDAGASPKGLAADIARVIGTLRAQSAEVSPTAKPVDAQEIQAITEAMIRLFVGAPLRSDGQLTVKSLAEGAGLRRNKLTHKHTGLKDLFYALVKTLERPAIPAQRQAKDDDLKRRHSELWAKHQQLKKEAAQMARIIHVLEVENDQPRTTAANGPGNLHFLTRTPR
;
A
#
# COMPACT_ATOMS: atom_id res chain seq x y z
N MET A 1 -31.44 52.64 26.05
CA MET A 1 -30.58 52.03 25.01
C MET A 1 -30.84 50.54 25.02
N THR A 2 -31.29 50.08 23.87
CA THR A 2 -31.97 48.82 23.57
C THR A 2 -31.01 47.63 23.58
N GLN A 3 -31.36 46.54 24.28
CA GLN A 3 -30.83 45.21 23.95
C GLN A 3 -31.61 44.67 22.75
N PRO A 4 -30.95 44.14 21.70
CA PRO A 4 -31.65 43.40 20.67
C PRO A 4 -31.77 41.92 21.05
N ASP A 5 -32.98 41.40 20.84
CA ASP A 5 -33.37 39.99 20.87
C ASP A 5 -32.47 39.11 20.01
N LEU A 6 -32.04 37.98 20.58
CA LEU A 6 -31.61 36.81 19.80
C LEU A 6 -32.80 35.87 19.67
N GLN A 7 -33.43 35.88 18.49
CA GLN A 7 -34.32 34.81 18.06
C GLN A 7 -33.94 34.40 16.62
N THR A 8 -34.05 33.09 16.38
CA THR A 8 -34.12 32.37 15.08
C THR A 8 -32.84 32.23 14.25
N ALA A 9 -32.28 31.02 14.31
CA ALA A 9 -32.15 30.19 13.12
C ALA A 9 -32.30 28.72 13.52
N ASP A 10 -33.47 28.17 13.25
CA ASP A 10 -33.70 26.74 13.08
C ASP A 10 -32.74 26.24 11.99
N ASP A 11 -31.60 25.68 12.38
CA ASP A 11 -30.86 24.78 11.50
C ASP A 11 -31.38 23.37 11.75
N ALA A 12 -32.41 23.05 10.98
CA ALA A 12 -32.98 21.72 10.86
C ALA A 12 -31.86 20.73 10.49
N GLY A 13 -31.31 20.10 11.51
CA GLY A 13 -30.35 19.01 11.40
C GLY A 13 -30.95 17.85 10.61
N ALA A 14 -30.77 17.88 9.29
CA ALA A 14 -30.92 16.73 8.42
C ALA A 14 -29.97 15.64 8.95
N SER A 15 -30.51 14.76 9.78
CA SER A 15 -29.73 13.72 10.43
C SER A 15 -29.04 12.87 9.36
N PRO A 16 -27.74 12.58 9.49
CA PRO A 16 -26.95 11.89 8.46
C PRO A 16 -27.48 10.48 8.13
N LYS A 17 -28.32 9.91 9.01
CA LYS A 17 -29.03 8.64 8.80
C LYS A 17 -30.12 8.72 7.74
N GLY A 18 -30.80 9.86 7.58
CA GLY A 18 -31.84 10.06 6.56
C GLY A 18 -31.24 10.08 5.16
N LEU A 19 -30.15 10.85 4.99
CA LEU A 19 -29.42 10.93 3.72
C LEU A 19 -28.85 9.57 3.30
N ALA A 20 -28.28 8.80 4.24
CA ALA A 20 -27.79 7.46 3.95
C ALA A 20 -28.91 6.48 3.53
N ALA A 21 -30.08 6.57 4.15
CA ALA A 21 -31.25 5.78 3.78
C ALA A 21 -31.81 6.16 2.40
N ASP A 22 -31.80 7.45 2.07
CA ASP A 22 -32.25 7.96 0.78
C ASP A 22 -31.27 7.58 -0.35
N ILE A 23 -29.96 7.67 -0.10
CA ILE A 23 -28.93 7.19 -1.04
C ILE A 23 -29.06 5.67 -1.25
N ALA A 24 -29.26 4.89 -0.18
CA ALA A 24 -29.47 3.44 -0.30
C ALA A 24 -30.74 3.10 -1.11
N ARG A 25 -31.82 3.88 -0.94
CA ARG A 25 -33.06 3.73 -1.72
C ARG A 25 -32.84 4.06 -3.19
N VAL A 26 -32.16 5.18 -3.49
CA VAL A 26 -31.86 5.61 -4.86
C VAL A 26 -30.92 4.62 -5.56
N ILE A 27 -29.92 4.08 -4.87
CA ILE A 27 -29.04 3.03 -5.41
C ILE A 27 -29.82 1.74 -5.65
N GLY A 28 -30.74 1.38 -4.74
CA GLY A 28 -31.63 0.23 -4.88
C GLY A 28 -32.56 0.34 -6.10
N THR A 29 -33.17 1.51 -6.31
CA THR A 29 -34.05 1.76 -7.46
C THR A 29 -33.26 1.84 -8.76
N LEU A 30 -32.08 2.46 -8.78
CA LEU A 30 -31.19 2.46 -9.95
C LEU A 30 -30.72 1.05 -10.32
N ARG A 31 -30.45 0.19 -9.32
CA ARG A 31 -30.08 -1.22 -9.55
C ARG A 31 -31.24 -2.05 -10.08
N ALA A 32 -32.46 -1.83 -9.57
CA ALA A 32 -33.67 -2.47 -10.09
C ALA A 32 -33.97 -2.01 -11.54
N GLN A 33 -33.88 -0.71 -11.81
CA GLN A 33 -34.04 -0.15 -13.15
C GLN A 33 -32.94 -0.64 -14.12
N SER A 34 -31.71 -0.81 -13.65
CA SER A 34 -30.61 -1.37 -14.47
C SER A 34 -30.77 -2.87 -14.71
N ALA A 35 -31.41 -3.61 -13.80
CA ALA A 35 -31.73 -5.03 -13.99
C ALA A 35 -32.84 -5.23 -15.04
N GLU A 36 -33.75 -4.27 -15.21
CA GLU A 36 -34.80 -4.31 -16.23
C GLU A 36 -34.31 -3.90 -17.62
N VAL A 37 -33.23 -3.12 -17.74
CA VAL A 37 -32.71 -2.59 -19.03
C VAL A 37 -31.84 -3.58 -19.82
N SER A 38 -31.48 -4.76 -19.30
CA SER A 38 -30.90 -5.81 -20.14
C SER A 38 -30.94 -7.23 -19.56
N PRO A 39 -31.93 -8.05 -19.96
CA PRO A 39 -31.86 -9.50 -19.81
C PRO A 39 -31.32 -10.20 -21.07
N THR A 40 -30.74 -9.49 -22.05
CA THR A 40 -30.43 -10.07 -23.38
C THR A 40 -29.01 -10.63 -23.55
N ALA A 41 -28.14 -10.51 -22.55
CA ALA A 41 -26.79 -11.08 -22.62
C ALA A 41 -26.89 -12.62 -22.51
N LYS A 42 -26.58 -13.33 -23.59
CA LYS A 42 -26.48 -14.80 -23.56
C LYS A 42 -25.49 -15.20 -22.46
N PRO A 43 -25.72 -16.30 -21.72
CA PRO A 43 -24.86 -16.69 -20.59
C PRO A 43 -23.40 -16.88 -21.00
N VAL A 44 -23.15 -17.28 -22.25
CA VAL A 44 -21.82 -17.38 -22.85
C VAL A 44 -21.13 -16.01 -22.97
N ASP A 45 -21.88 -14.96 -23.30
CA ASP A 45 -21.34 -13.60 -23.45
C ASP A 45 -20.93 -13.02 -22.10
N ALA A 46 -21.70 -13.30 -21.03
CA ALA A 46 -21.33 -12.90 -19.67
C ALA A 46 -20.03 -13.56 -19.20
N GLN A 47 -19.83 -14.86 -19.49
CA GLN A 47 -18.58 -15.57 -19.19
C GLN A 47 -17.40 -15.03 -20.00
N GLU A 48 -17.59 -14.72 -21.29
CA GLU A 48 -16.56 -14.09 -22.12
C GLU A 48 -16.16 -12.71 -21.57
N ILE A 49 -17.14 -11.88 -21.17
CA ILE A 49 -16.90 -10.56 -20.58
C ILE A 49 -16.10 -10.69 -19.26
N GLN A 50 -16.47 -11.64 -18.41
CA GLN A 50 -15.76 -11.90 -17.15
C GLN A 50 -14.31 -12.31 -17.40
N ALA A 51 -14.07 -13.25 -18.32
CA ALA A 51 -12.74 -13.71 -18.68
C ALA A 51 -11.86 -12.58 -19.25
N ILE A 52 -12.43 -11.72 -20.12
CA ILE A 52 -11.72 -10.56 -20.67
C ILE A 52 -11.36 -9.57 -19.57
N THR A 53 -12.29 -9.29 -18.65
CA THR A 53 -12.08 -8.33 -17.55
C THR A 53 -11.01 -8.82 -16.59
N GLU A 54 -11.03 -10.11 -16.24
CA GLU A 54 -10.02 -10.71 -15.36
C GLU A 54 -8.63 -10.72 -16.02
N ALA A 55 -8.55 -11.05 -17.31
CA ALA A 55 -7.30 -10.98 -18.07
C ALA A 55 -6.75 -9.56 -18.14
N MET A 56 -7.62 -8.55 -18.29
CA MET A 56 -7.26 -7.14 -18.24
C MET A 56 -6.61 -6.75 -16.92
N ILE A 57 -7.24 -7.10 -15.78
CA ILE A 57 -6.71 -6.81 -14.45
C ILE A 57 -5.32 -7.43 -14.28
N ARG A 58 -5.18 -8.71 -14.64
CA ARG A 58 -3.89 -9.43 -14.55
C ARG A 58 -2.80 -8.78 -15.40
N LEU A 59 -3.14 -8.31 -16.59
CA LEU A 59 -2.20 -7.64 -17.49
C LEU A 59 -1.75 -6.28 -16.93
N PHE A 60 -2.67 -5.50 -16.33
CA PHE A 60 -2.32 -4.22 -15.71
C PHE A 60 -1.56 -4.37 -14.39
N VAL A 61 -1.78 -5.44 -13.63
CA VAL A 61 -1.02 -5.76 -12.40
C VAL A 61 0.37 -6.36 -12.72
N GLY A 62 0.60 -6.79 -13.97
CA GLY A 62 1.88 -7.37 -14.40
C GLY A 62 2.02 -8.86 -14.06
N ALA A 63 0.92 -9.57 -13.86
CA ALA A 63 0.88 -11.02 -13.59
C ALA A 63 0.09 -11.80 -14.66
N PRO A 64 0.50 -11.78 -15.94
CA PRO A 64 -0.17 -12.52 -17.01
C PRO A 64 0.05 -14.04 -16.86
N LEU A 65 -1.02 -14.84 -17.02
CA LEU A 65 -0.94 -16.31 -16.90
C LEU A 65 -0.67 -17.03 -18.22
N ARG A 66 -1.14 -16.48 -19.34
CA ARG A 66 -1.17 -17.17 -20.65
C ARG A 66 -0.66 -16.31 -21.81
N SER A 67 -0.19 -15.10 -21.51
CA SER A 67 0.27 -14.13 -22.51
C SER A 67 1.68 -13.64 -22.20
N ASP A 68 2.30 -13.04 -23.21
CA ASP A 68 3.63 -12.42 -23.19
C ASP A 68 3.73 -11.14 -22.32
N GLY A 69 2.65 -10.75 -21.66
CA GLY A 69 2.60 -9.58 -20.77
C GLY A 69 2.59 -8.23 -21.46
N GLN A 70 2.56 -8.19 -22.79
CA GLN A 70 2.49 -6.94 -23.53
C GLN A 70 1.09 -6.33 -23.40
N LEU A 71 0.99 -4.99 -23.30
CA LEU A 71 -0.30 -4.27 -23.25
C LEU A 71 -0.97 -4.18 -24.63
N THR A 72 -1.15 -5.33 -25.28
CA THR A 72 -1.78 -5.43 -26.59
C THR A 72 -3.08 -6.23 -26.55
N VAL A 73 -3.96 -5.98 -27.53
CA VAL A 73 -5.22 -6.74 -27.68
C VAL A 73 -4.96 -8.22 -27.95
N LYS A 74 -3.82 -8.56 -28.55
CA LYS A 74 -3.42 -9.97 -28.77
C LYS A 74 -3.17 -10.65 -27.42
N SER A 75 -2.34 -10.05 -26.58
CA SER A 75 -2.00 -10.54 -25.24
C SER A 75 -3.23 -10.60 -24.33
N LEU A 76 -4.17 -9.66 -24.48
CA LEU A 76 -5.45 -9.69 -23.78
C LEU A 76 -6.32 -10.88 -24.22
N ALA A 77 -6.41 -11.13 -25.53
CA ALA A 77 -7.16 -12.26 -26.06
C ALA A 77 -6.59 -13.61 -25.58
N GLU A 78 -5.26 -13.75 -25.63
CA GLU A 78 -4.55 -14.92 -25.12
C GLU A 78 -4.76 -15.12 -23.60
N GLY A 79 -4.68 -14.04 -22.84
CA GLY A 79 -4.92 -14.05 -21.39
C GLY A 79 -6.35 -14.45 -21.02
N ALA A 80 -7.33 -14.09 -21.84
CA ALA A 80 -8.74 -14.46 -21.69
C ALA A 80 -9.08 -15.85 -22.29
N GLY A 81 -8.14 -16.49 -22.99
CA GLY A 81 -8.39 -17.77 -23.69
C GLY A 81 -9.33 -17.63 -24.90
N LEU A 82 -9.41 -16.43 -25.49
CA LEU A 82 -10.32 -16.11 -26.59
C LEU A 82 -9.55 -15.81 -27.88
N ARG A 83 -10.23 -15.97 -29.03
CA ARG A 83 -9.69 -15.50 -30.30
C ARG A 83 -9.79 -13.98 -30.38
N ARG A 84 -8.76 -13.30 -30.91
CA ARG A 84 -8.73 -11.84 -31.13
C ARG A 84 -10.00 -11.30 -31.82
N ASN A 85 -10.57 -12.05 -32.75
CA ASN A 85 -11.79 -11.66 -33.49
C ASN A 85 -12.98 -11.37 -32.55
N LYS A 86 -13.04 -12.01 -31.38
CA LYS A 86 -14.09 -11.73 -30.39
C LYS A 86 -13.98 -10.30 -29.85
N LEU A 87 -12.77 -9.81 -29.59
CA LEU A 87 -12.52 -8.44 -29.15
C LEU A 87 -12.72 -7.39 -30.25
N THR A 88 -12.61 -7.77 -31.54
CA THR A 88 -12.79 -6.83 -32.66
C THR A 88 -14.21 -6.78 -33.20
N HIS A 89 -15.03 -7.82 -33.00
CA HIS A 89 -16.39 -7.89 -33.55
C HIS A 89 -17.52 -8.01 -32.52
N LYS A 90 -17.28 -8.67 -31.38
CA LYS A 90 -18.31 -8.87 -30.34
C LYS A 90 -18.13 -7.93 -29.15
N HIS A 91 -16.91 -7.86 -28.64
CA HIS A 91 -16.54 -7.17 -27.41
C HIS A 91 -15.72 -5.91 -27.72
N THR A 92 -16.17 -5.13 -28.71
CA THR A 92 -15.48 -3.92 -29.17
C THR A 92 -15.36 -2.88 -28.06
N GLY A 93 -16.39 -2.71 -27.23
CA GLY A 93 -16.36 -1.79 -26.09
C GLY A 93 -15.28 -2.13 -25.06
N LEU A 94 -15.03 -3.43 -24.81
CA LEU A 94 -13.94 -3.87 -23.92
C LEU A 94 -12.57 -3.61 -24.54
N LYS A 95 -12.42 -3.80 -25.86
CA LYS A 95 -11.22 -3.45 -26.60
C LYS A 95 -10.94 -1.94 -26.54
N ASP A 96 -11.98 -1.11 -26.71
CA ASP A 96 -11.84 0.34 -26.68
C ASP A 96 -11.54 0.84 -25.26
N LEU A 97 -12.17 0.27 -24.24
CA LEU A 97 -11.85 0.54 -22.83
C LEU A 97 -10.41 0.13 -22.49
N PHE A 98 -9.96 -1.03 -22.97
CA PHE A 98 -8.58 -1.46 -22.81
C PHE A 98 -7.60 -0.44 -23.39
N TYR A 99 -7.83 0.01 -24.64
CA TYR A 99 -6.99 1.04 -25.25
C TYR A 99 -7.08 2.39 -24.54
N ALA A 100 -8.25 2.78 -24.03
CA ALA A 100 -8.39 4.00 -23.23
C ALA A 100 -7.52 3.93 -21.96
N LEU A 101 -7.57 2.79 -21.25
CA LEU A 101 -6.74 2.57 -20.05
C LEU A 101 -5.25 2.52 -20.39
N VAL A 102 -4.86 1.79 -21.44
CA VAL A 102 -3.47 1.78 -21.92
C VAL A 102 -3.02 3.20 -22.25
N LYS A 103 -3.83 4.00 -22.94
CA LYS A 103 -3.52 5.41 -23.23
C LYS A 103 -3.42 6.29 -21.99
N THR A 104 -4.19 6.01 -20.93
CA THR A 104 -4.01 6.73 -19.65
C THR A 104 -2.71 6.37 -18.95
N LEU A 105 -2.24 5.13 -19.11
CA LEU A 105 -0.96 4.65 -18.56
C LEU A 105 0.23 5.09 -19.42
N GLU A 106 0.07 5.11 -20.75
CA GLU A 106 1.06 5.50 -21.75
C GLU A 106 1.13 7.02 -21.96
N ARG A 107 0.24 7.81 -21.34
CA ARG A 107 0.28 9.28 -21.48
C ARG A 107 1.69 9.76 -21.10
N PRO A 108 2.43 10.35 -22.04
CA PRO A 108 3.80 10.75 -21.77
C PRO A 108 3.81 11.98 -20.86
N ALA A 109 4.91 12.13 -20.12
CA ALA A 109 5.18 13.11 -19.08
C ALA A 109 4.64 12.74 -17.69
N ILE A 110 5.40 11.90 -16.99
CA ILE A 110 5.73 12.24 -15.60
C ILE A 110 6.25 13.68 -15.67
N PRO A 111 5.56 14.70 -15.11
CA PRO A 111 6.11 16.05 -15.11
C PRO A 111 7.49 15.98 -14.46
N ALA A 112 8.48 16.73 -14.94
CA ALA A 112 9.85 16.73 -14.37
C ALA A 112 9.84 16.82 -12.83
N GLN A 113 8.82 17.48 -12.27
CA GLN A 113 8.55 17.58 -10.84
C GLN A 113 8.24 16.24 -10.13
N ARG A 114 7.60 15.28 -10.78
CA ARG A 114 7.32 13.94 -10.22
C ARG A 114 8.56 13.03 -10.34
N GLN A 115 9.33 13.12 -11.43
CA GLN A 115 10.64 12.44 -11.51
C GLN A 115 11.61 12.97 -10.43
N ALA A 116 11.67 14.30 -10.26
CA ALA A 116 12.49 14.92 -9.21
C ALA A 116 12.07 14.48 -7.80
N LYS A 117 10.77 14.29 -7.55
CA LYS A 117 10.26 13.75 -6.28
C LYS A 117 10.64 12.29 -6.08
N ASP A 118 10.56 11.47 -7.11
CA ASP A 118 10.95 10.06 -7.04
C ASP A 118 12.46 9.92 -6.78
N ASP A 119 13.28 10.76 -7.43
CA ASP A 119 14.73 10.79 -7.21
C ASP A 119 15.09 11.33 -5.83
N ASP A 120 14.39 12.35 -5.34
CA ASP A 120 14.55 12.85 -3.97
C ASP A 120 14.17 11.78 -2.94
N LEU A 121 13.07 11.05 -3.17
CA LEU A 121 12.63 9.98 -2.27
C LEU A 121 13.64 8.82 -2.24
N LYS A 122 14.19 8.43 -3.40
CA LYS A 122 15.26 7.42 -3.48
C LYS A 122 16.52 7.86 -2.73
N ARG A 123 16.91 9.13 -2.87
CA ARG A 123 18.05 9.70 -2.13
C ARG A 123 17.83 9.67 -0.62
N ARG A 124 16.66 10.12 -0.16
CA ARG A 124 16.31 10.05 1.27
C ARG A 124 16.29 8.63 1.79
N HIS A 125 15.79 7.68 0.99
CA HIS A 125 15.78 6.27 1.37
C HIS A 125 17.21 5.71 1.50
N SER A 126 18.11 6.01 0.57
CA SER A 126 19.51 5.56 0.67
C SER A 126 20.23 6.18 1.86
N GLU A 127 19.98 7.47 2.15
CA GLU A 127 20.51 8.14 3.34
C GLU A 127 19.99 7.54 4.64
N LEU A 128 18.68 7.28 4.75
CA LEU A 128 18.08 6.63 5.91
C LEU A 128 18.62 5.22 6.09
N TRP A 129 18.78 4.48 4.99
CA TRP A 129 19.32 3.12 5.03
C TRP A 129 20.78 3.11 5.48
N ALA A 130 21.60 4.05 5.00
CA ALA A 130 22.98 4.22 5.44
C ALA A 130 23.06 4.56 6.94
N LYS A 131 22.21 5.49 7.42
CA LYS A 131 22.11 5.84 8.85
C LYS A 131 21.70 4.64 9.68
N HIS A 132 20.69 3.89 9.24
CA HIS A 132 20.25 2.68 9.94
C HIS A 132 21.37 1.64 10.05
N GLN A 133 22.12 1.41 8.97
CA GLN A 133 23.27 0.50 9.00
C GLN A 133 24.38 0.99 9.94
N GLN A 134 24.62 2.30 10.00
CA GLN A 134 25.60 2.88 10.91
C GLN A 134 25.19 2.69 12.37
N LEU A 135 23.94 3.06 12.73
CA LEU A 135 23.42 2.86 14.09
C LEU A 135 23.46 1.37 14.49
N LYS A 136 23.14 0.47 13.55
CA LYS A 136 23.22 -0.98 13.80
C LYS A 136 24.65 -1.43 14.10
N LYS A 137 25.66 -0.90 13.39
CA LYS A 137 27.07 -1.19 13.66
C LYS A 137 27.51 -0.67 15.02
N GLU A 138 27.12 0.55 15.36
CA GLU A 138 27.44 1.19 16.64
C GLU A 138 26.81 0.43 17.82
N ALA A 139 25.53 0.05 17.70
CA ALA A 139 24.85 -0.77 18.69
C ALA A 139 25.55 -2.13 18.87
N ALA A 140 25.96 -2.78 17.77
CA ALA A 140 26.70 -4.03 17.84
C ALA A 140 28.08 -3.87 18.48
N GLN A 141 28.76 -2.73 18.26
CA GLN A 141 30.04 -2.43 18.92
C GLN A 141 29.86 -2.20 20.41
N MET A 142 28.84 -1.44 20.80
CA MET A 142 28.52 -1.18 22.20
C MET A 142 28.17 -2.47 22.93
N ALA A 143 27.36 -3.34 22.33
CA ALA A 143 27.05 -4.66 22.88
C ALA A 143 28.31 -5.53 23.09
N ARG A 144 29.27 -5.49 22.16
CA ARG A 144 30.56 -6.18 22.32
C ARG A 144 31.37 -5.62 23.49
N ILE A 145 31.43 -4.29 23.62
CA ILE A 145 32.16 -3.63 24.71
C ILE A 145 31.53 -3.99 26.06
N ILE A 146 30.19 -3.90 26.17
CA ILE A 146 29.47 -4.30 27.38
C ILE A 146 29.77 -5.75 27.73
N HIS A 147 29.72 -6.66 26.76
CA HIS A 147 30.01 -8.07 27.01
C HIS A 147 31.44 -8.31 27.51
N VAL A 148 32.44 -7.64 26.93
CA VAL A 148 33.83 -7.73 27.40
C VAL A 148 33.95 -7.20 28.83
N LEU A 149 33.34 -6.05 29.12
CA LEU A 149 33.36 -5.45 30.46
C LEU A 149 32.64 -6.32 31.50
N GLU A 150 31.53 -6.96 31.14
CA GLU A 150 30.83 -7.93 32.00
C GLU A 150 31.74 -9.10 32.34
N VAL A 151 32.37 -9.71 31.32
CA VAL A 151 33.31 -10.82 31.49
C VAL A 151 34.52 -10.41 32.34
N GLU A 152 35.11 -9.24 32.07
CA GLU A 152 36.24 -8.70 32.82
C GLU A 152 35.89 -8.36 34.27
N ASN A 153 34.64 -7.97 34.57
CA ASN A 153 34.19 -7.67 35.93
C ASN A 153 33.79 -8.95 36.71
N ASP A 154 33.35 -10.00 36.03
CA ASP A 154 33.05 -11.30 36.65
C ASP A 154 34.31 -12.10 37.02
N GLN A 155 35.41 -11.93 36.27
CA GLN A 155 36.71 -12.56 36.56
C GLN A 155 37.31 -12.22 37.95
N PRO A 156 37.39 -10.95 38.39
CA PRO A 156 37.90 -10.59 39.71
C PRO A 156 36.96 -11.05 40.83
N ARG A 157 35.65 -11.16 40.57
CA ARG A 157 34.66 -11.63 41.55
C ARG A 157 34.74 -13.14 41.76
N THR A 158 34.90 -13.91 40.69
CA THR A 158 35.09 -15.37 40.79
C THR A 158 36.45 -15.75 41.36
N THR A 159 37.52 -15.04 41.00
CA THR A 159 38.87 -15.28 41.58
C THR A 159 38.99 -14.84 43.04
N ALA A 160 38.34 -13.74 43.45
CA ALA A 160 38.26 -13.34 44.85
C ALA A 160 37.36 -14.26 45.70
N ALA A 161 36.35 -14.88 45.10
CA ALA A 161 35.51 -15.88 45.77
C ALA A 161 36.18 -17.26 45.91
N ASN A 162 37.18 -17.57 45.07
CA ASN A 162 37.87 -18.86 45.05
C ASN A 162 39.31 -18.83 45.61
N GLY A 163 39.82 -17.66 46.00
CA GLY A 163 41.13 -17.52 46.68
C GLY A 163 40.96 -17.57 48.21
N PRO A 164 41.85 -18.24 48.96
CA PRO A 164 41.79 -18.22 50.42
C PRO A 164 41.92 -16.77 50.90
N GLY A 165 40.91 -16.32 51.64
CA GLY A 165 40.74 -14.92 52.03
C GLY A 165 41.98 -14.31 52.68
N ASN A 166 42.60 -13.38 51.97
CA ASN A 166 43.64 -12.52 52.53
C ASN A 166 43.28 -11.06 52.22
N LEU A 167 42.25 -10.55 52.89
CA LEU A 167 41.86 -9.14 52.85
C LEU A 167 42.78 -8.36 53.79
N HIS A 168 43.82 -7.72 53.23
CA HIS A 168 44.59 -6.70 53.94
C HIS A 168 43.78 -5.40 53.97
N PHE A 169 43.17 -5.11 55.12
CA PHE A 169 42.55 -3.81 55.37
C PHE A 169 43.65 -2.75 55.49
N LEU A 170 43.81 -1.91 54.47
CA LEU A 170 44.57 -0.67 54.59
C LEU A 170 43.70 0.33 55.36
N THR A 171 43.90 0.41 56.67
CA THR A 171 43.31 1.46 57.50
C THR A 171 43.89 2.81 57.06
N ARG A 172 43.06 3.62 56.40
CA ARG A 172 43.37 5.00 56.03
C ARG A 172 43.41 5.85 57.31
N THR A 173 44.59 6.13 57.83
CA THR A 173 44.78 7.13 58.89
C THR A 173 44.44 8.52 58.34
N PRO A 174 43.50 9.27 58.95
CA PRO A 174 43.24 10.65 58.56
C PRO A 174 44.32 11.58 59.15
N ARG A 175 44.73 12.59 58.38
CA ARG A 175 45.45 13.76 58.85
C ARG A 175 44.69 15.01 58.43
#